data_AF-A0A939FH42-F1
#
_entry.id   AF-A0A939FH42-F1
#
_cell.length_a   1.000
_cell.length_b   1.000
_cell.length_c   1.000
_cell.angle_alpha   90.00
_cell.angle_beta   90.00
_cell.angle_gamma   90.00
#
_symmetry.space_group_name_H-M   'P 1'
#
loop_
_entity.id
_entity.type
_entity.pdbx_description
1 polymer ?
#
loop_
_entity_poly.entity_id
_entity_poly.type
_entity_poly.pdbx_seq_one_letter_code
_entity_poly.pdbx_strand_id
1 'polypeptide(L)' 'TDLYQQTGDARWLTVARRFDHAAVFDPLAAGQDRLDGLHANTQVPKWIGAAREYKATGTTRYRDIATNAW' A
#
# COMPACT_ATOMS: atom_id res chain seq x y z
N THR A 1 8.71 2.22 -0.91
CA THR A 1 9.34 3.01 0.17
C THR A 1 10.81 2.69 0.38
N ASP A 2 11.40 1.71 -0.32
CA ASP A 2 12.81 1.32 -0.18
C ASP A 2 13.80 2.48 -0.32
N LEU A 3 13.61 3.40 -1.29
CA LEU A 3 14.47 4.58 -1.43
C LEU A 3 14.45 5.48 -0.19
N TYR A 4 13.29 5.67 0.44
CA TYR A 4 13.21 6.40 1.70
C TYR A 4 13.98 5.66 2.81
N GLN A 5 13.84 4.33 2.91
CA GLN A 5 14.55 3.54 3.92
C GLN A 5 16.07 3.59 3.74
N GLN A 6 16.55 3.66 2.50
CA GLN A 6 17.98 3.75 2.20
C GLN A 6 18.56 5.16 2.38
N THR A 7 17.78 6.21 2.10
CA THR A 7 18.29 7.59 2.02
C THR A 7 17.85 8.49 3.17
N GLY A 8 16.77 8.15 3.87
CA GLY A 8 16.10 9.04 4.82
C GLY A 8 15.33 10.20 4.18
N ASP A 9 15.36 10.36 2.85
CA ASP A 9 14.75 11.50 2.17
C ASP A 9 13.23 11.32 2.00
N ALA A 10 12.46 12.12 2.73
CA ALA A 10 11.00 12.10 2.77
C ALA A 10 10.35 12.33 1.39
N ARG A 11 11.06 12.89 0.41
CA ARG A 11 10.54 13.01 -0.96
C ARG A 11 10.16 11.64 -1.54
N TRP A 12 10.88 10.58 -1.16
CA TRP A 12 10.61 9.24 -1.67
C TRP A 12 9.35 8.62 -1.07
N LEU A 13 8.94 9.04 0.15
CA LEU A 13 7.62 8.73 0.67
C LEU A 13 6.54 9.46 -0.13
N THR A 14 6.76 10.74 -0.44
CA THR A 14 5.82 11.51 -1.27
C THR A 14 5.63 10.87 -2.65
N VAL A 15 6.71 10.39 -3.27
CA VAL A 15 6.62 9.65 -4.54
C VAL A 15 5.89 8.33 -4.36
N ALA A 16 6.20 7.53 -3.33
CA ALA A 16 5.53 6.25 -3.08
C ALA A 16 4.01 6.40 -3.01
N ARG A 17 3.51 7.40 -2.27
CA ARG A 17 2.08 7.69 -2.12
C ARG A 17 1.39 8.07 -3.44
N ARG A 18 2.12 8.57 -4.43
CA ARG A 18 1.55 8.84 -5.77
C ARG A 18 1.24 7.58 -6.56
N PHE A 19 1.82 6.43 -6.16
CA PHE A 19 1.53 5.13 -6.75
C PHE A 19 0.38 4.40 -6.03
N ASP A 20 -0.22 5.01 -5.00
CA ASP A 20 -1.39 4.46 -4.33
C ASP A 20 -2.55 4.38 -5.33
N HIS A 21 -3.03 3.16 -5.58
CA HIS A 21 -4.17 2.96 -6.45
C HIS A 21 -5.45 3.03 -5.62
N ALA A 22 -6.02 4.23 -5.50
CA ALA A 22 -7.22 4.52 -4.70
C ALA A 22 -8.36 3.52 -4.89
N ALA A 23 -8.70 3.15 -6.14
CA ALA A 23 -9.77 2.20 -6.43
C ALA A 23 -9.60 0.80 -5.79
N VAL A 24 -8.35 0.42 -5.45
CA VAL A 24 -8.02 -0.84 -4.76
C VAL A 24 -7.77 -0.58 -3.28
N PHE A 25 -7.07 0.51 -2.95
CA PHE A 25 -6.65 0.81 -1.58
C PHE A 25 -7.77 1.36 -0.69
N ASP A 26 -8.68 2.17 -1.22
CA ASP A 26 -9.77 2.74 -0.42
C ASP A 26 -10.73 1.66 0.11
N PRO A 27 -11.21 0.69 -0.71
CA PRO A 27 -12.03 -0.41 -0.20
C PRO A 27 -11.29 -1.24 0.86
N LEU A 28 -10.03 -1.61 0.59
CA LEU A 28 -9.23 -2.40 1.53
C LEU A 28 -8.97 -1.64 2.83
N ALA A 29 -8.69 -0.34 2.79
CA ALA A 29 -8.55 0.49 3.98
C ALA A 29 -9.85 0.58 4.81
N ALA A 30 -11.00 0.44 4.15
CA ALA A 30 -12.33 0.42 4.78
C ALA A 30 -12.80 -0.99 5.19
N GLY A 31 -11.96 -2.02 5.08
CA GLY A 31 -12.33 -3.39 5.40
C GLY A 31 -13.28 -4.03 4.39
N GLN A 32 -13.31 -3.54 3.15
CA GLN A 32 -14.16 -4.05 2.08
C GLN A 32 -13.31 -4.80 1.06
N ASP A 33 -13.57 -6.10 0.93
CA ASP A 33 -12.99 -6.90 -0.15
C ASP A 33 -13.75 -6.62 -1.46
N ARG A 34 -13.02 -6.05 -2.43
CA ARG A 34 -13.48 -5.81 -3.80
C ARG A 34 -12.47 -6.32 -4.82
N LEU A 35 -11.74 -7.38 -4.47
CA LEU A 35 -10.70 -7.96 -5.31
C LEU A 35 -11.28 -8.93 -6.37
N ASP A 36 -12.53 -9.38 -6.20
CA ASP A 36 -13.22 -10.25 -7.15
C ASP A 36 -13.21 -9.67 -8.58
N GLY A 37 -12.82 -10.52 -9.53
CA GLY A 37 -12.71 -10.15 -10.94
C GLY A 37 -11.47 -9.34 -11.31
N LEU A 38 -10.61 -8.95 -10.35
CA LEU A 38 -9.34 -8.29 -10.63
C LEU A 38 -8.23 -9.31 -10.91
N HIS A 39 -7.32 -8.98 -11.83
CA HIS A 39 -6.17 -9.85 -12.13
C HIS A 39 -5.20 -9.89 -10.93
N ALA A 40 -5.15 -11.01 -10.21
CA ALA A 40 -4.41 -11.16 -8.95
C ALA A 40 -2.97 -10.63 -9.00
N ASN A 41 -2.17 -11.00 -10.01
CA ASN A 41 -0.75 -10.58 -10.09
C ASN A 41 -0.56 -9.07 -10.29
N THR A 42 -1.61 -8.32 -10.65
CA THR A 42 -1.56 -6.85 -10.70
C THR A 42 -1.87 -6.20 -9.36
N GLN A 43 -2.48 -6.95 -8.43
CA GLN A 43 -2.91 -6.47 -7.13
C GLN A 43 -1.92 -6.84 -6.03
N VAL A 44 -1.37 -8.06 -6.06
CA VAL A 44 -0.42 -8.57 -5.05
C VAL A 44 0.73 -7.59 -4.74
N PRO A 45 1.43 -7.03 -5.74
CA PRO A 45 2.52 -6.09 -5.46
C PRO A 45 2.07 -4.82 -4.74
N LYS A 46 0.80 -4.42 -4.89
CA LYS A 46 0.27 -3.19 -4.29
C LYS A 46 0.12 -3.32 -2.78
N TRP A 47 -0.49 -4.39 -2.27
CA TRP A 47 -0.62 -4.57 -0.82
C TRP A 47 0.70 -4.97 -0.15
N ILE A 48 1.62 -5.61 -0.88
CA ILE A 48 3.03 -5.74 -0.44
C ILE A 48 3.66 -4.34 -0.29
N GLY A 49 3.41 -3.43 -1.24
CA GLY A 49 3.81 -2.03 -1.16
C GLY A 49 3.24 -1.31 0.08
N ALA A 50 1.95 -1.52 0.36
CA ALA A 50 1.29 -0.98 1.56
C ALA A 50 1.96 -1.49 2.85
N ALA A 51 2.21 -2.80 2.97
CA ALA A 51 2.91 -3.36 4.14
C ALA A 51 4.29 -2.71 4.36
N ARG A 52 5.04 -2.44 3.27
CA ARG A 52 6.33 -1.74 3.33
C ARG A 52 6.19 -0.27 3.71
N GLU A 53 5.12 0.41 3.30
CA GLU A 53 4.87 1.79 3.69
C GLU A 53 4.47 1.91 5.17
N TYR A 54 3.69 0.95 5.68
CA TYR A 54 3.43 0.84 7.12
C TYR A 54 4.74 0.67 7.91
N LYS A 55 5.62 -0.25 7.48
CA LYS A 55 6.93 -0.43 8.12
C LYS A 55 7.78 0.84 8.12
N ALA A 56 7.69 1.66 7.07
CA ALA A 56 8.47 2.88 6.93
C ALA A 56 7.91 4.07 7.73
N THR A 57 6.60 4.12 7.96
CA THR A 57 5.92 5.33 8.44
C THR A 57 5.07 5.15 9.70
N GLY A 58 4.71 3.91 10.05
CA GLY A 58 3.74 3.63 11.11
C GLY A 58 2.29 3.98 10.76
N THR A 59 2.00 4.44 9.54
CA THR A 59 0.65 4.88 9.14
C THR A 59 -0.30 3.68 9.04
N THR A 60 -1.22 3.56 9.99
CA THR A 60 -2.09 2.38 10.17
C THR A 60 -2.97 2.06 8.96
N ARG A 61 -3.36 3.06 8.18
CA ARG A 61 -4.09 2.86 6.91
C ARG A 61 -3.43 1.81 6.02
N TYR A 62 -2.10 1.82 5.89
CA TYR A 62 -1.39 0.86 5.04
C TYR A 62 -1.28 -0.54 5.65
N ARG A 63 -1.30 -0.64 6.99
CA ARG A 63 -1.46 -1.93 7.68
C ARG A 63 -2.84 -2.50 7.36
N ASP A 64 -3.89 -1.71 7.50
CA ASP A 64 -5.27 -2.15 7.29
C ASP A 64 -5.48 -2.61 5.84
N ILE A 65 -4.93 -1.88 4.86
CA ILE A 65 -4.91 -2.30 3.44
C ILE A 65 -4.23 -3.67 3.28
N ALA A 66 -3.04 -3.86 3.87
CA ALA A 66 -2.29 -5.09 3.73
C ALA A 66 -2.95 -6.28 4.42
N THR A 67 -3.56 -6.06 5.59
CA THR A 67 -4.26 -7.10 6.35
C THR A 67 -5.55 -7.52 5.67
N ASN A 68 -6.33 -6.58 5.13
CA ASN A 68 -7.62 -6.90 4.49
C ASN A 68 -7.47 -7.51 3.08
N ALA A 69 -6.25 -7.54 2.53
CA ALA A 69 -5.94 -8.12 1.22
C ALA A 69 -5.28 -9.52 1.29
N TRP A 70 -4.96 -10.01 2.49
CA TRP A 70 -4.32 -11.30 2.74
C TRP A 70 -5.34 -12.34 3.21
#